data_AF-A0A959GSA4-F1
#
_entry.id   AF-A0A959GSA4-F1
#
_cell.length_a   1.000
_cell.length_b   1.000
_cell.length_c   1.000
_cell.angle_alpha   90.00
_cell.angle_beta   90.00
_cell.angle_gamma   90.00
#
_symmetry.space_group_name_H-M   'P 1'
#
loop_
_entity.id
_entity.type
_entity.pdbx_description
1 polymer ?
#
loop_
_entity_poly.entity_id
_entity_poly.type
_entity_poly.pdbx_seq_one_letter_code
_entity_poly.pdbx_strand_id
1 'polypeptide(L)'
;MITLLNNFFKVNFFPAAPIQVSVLFLLFFSCSRTEPEIGFYYWKSSFDLTETEQRALDTLEVKHLYIKFFDVDTEGGAAAMPKAPIRFAHGVPEGYRIVPCIFITNRTFQGKQDPGALAEQIWDYLQQINTRYGLQPDEYQFDCDWSPSTRQAYFAFLERINRLNSGASISVTIRLHQYRYPDQTGVPPADKGTLMYYNMGDIEDVQES
;
A
#
# COMPACT_ATOMS: atom_id res chain seq x y z
N MET A 1 44.83 7.58 -65.58
CA MET A 1 45.70 8.76 -65.38
C MET A 1 46.21 8.65 -63.94
N ILE A 2 47.32 7.94 -63.67
CA ILE A 2 48.73 8.42 -63.78
C ILE A 2 48.87 9.66 -62.87
N THR A 3 49.60 9.76 -61.75
CA THR A 3 50.72 9.03 -61.08
C THR A 3 50.91 9.71 -59.70
N LEU A 4 51.32 9.08 -58.59
CA LEU A 4 52.69 9.02 -57.99
C LEU A 4 52.46 8.63 -56.50
N LEU A 5 52.87 7.48 -55.95
CA LEU A 5 54.23 6.99 -55.60
C LEU A 5 55.13 8.01 -54.87
N ASN A 6 55.25 7.87 -53.54
CA ASN A 6 56.50 7.52 -52.83
C ASN A 6 56.32 7.68 -51.30
N ASN A 7 56.47 6.64 -50.48
CA ASN A 7 57.70 5.98 -50.00
C ASN A 7 58.13 6.55 -48.63
N PHE A 8 58.12 5.71 -47.58
CA PHE A 8 59.27 5.39 -46.70
C PHE A 8 58.82 4.88 -45.32
N PHE A 9 59.35 3.69 -45.00
CA PHE A 9 59.38 3.06 -43.69
C PHE A 9 59.98 3.99 -42.62
N LYS A 10 59.34 4.04 -41.44
CA LYS A 10 60.03 4.05 -40.14
C LYS A 10 59.11 3.44 -39.09
N VAL A 11 59.35 2.16 -38.82
CA VAL A 11 58.90 1.48 -37.60
C VAL A 11 59.78 2.00 -36.48
N ASN A 12 59.21 2.76 -35.54
CA ASN A 12 59.85 3.07 -34.27
C ASN A 12 59.14 2.29 -33.16
N PHE A 13 59.91 1.44 -32.49
CA PHE A 13 59.52 0.72 -31.29
C PHE A 13 59.46 1.68 -30.08
N PHE A 14 58.37 1.53 -29.33
CA PHE A 14 57.98 1.95 -27.96
C PHE A 14 58.96 2.75 -27.07
N PRO A 15 58.38 3.58 -26.17
CA PRO A 15 58.29 3.07 -24.79
C PRO A 15 56.86 3.06 -24.25
N ALA A 16 56.61 2.10 -23.37
CA ALA A 16 55.39 1.93 -22.62
C ALA A 16 55.01 3.20 -21.83
N ALA A 17 53.74 3.59 -21.88
CA ALA A 17 53.12 4.53 -20.95
C ALA A 17 51.65 4.11 -20.74
N PRO A 18 51.09 4.37 -19.55
CA PRO A 18 50.44 3.34 -18.76
C PRO A 18 48.98 3.10 -19.16
N ILE A 19 48.65 1.83 -19.35
CA ILE A 19 47.28 1.32 -19.22
C ILE A 19 46.94 1.37 -17.75
N GLN A 20 46.46 2.51 -17.25
CA GLN A 20 45.84 2.59 -15.93
C GLN A 20 45.13 3.93 -15.80
N VAL A 21 44.05 3.94 -15.02
CA VAL A 21 43.17 5.09 -14.76
C VAL A 21 42.08 5.35 -15.82
N SER A 22 41.25 4.35 -16.12
CA SER A 22 39.89 4.62 -16.62
C SER A 22 38.81 3.67 -16.07
N VAL A 23 39.14 2.84 -15.05
CA VAL A 23 38.18 1.91 -14.41
C VAL A 23 37.93 2.27 -12.93
N LEU A 24 38.16 3.53 -12.55
CA LEU A 24 37.94 4.01 -11.17
C LEU A 24 37.06 5.28 -11.14
N PHE A 25 36.04 5.35 -12.00
CA PHE A 25 35.05 6.45 -11.98
C PHE A 25 33.60 5.96 -12.12
N LEU A 26 33.34 4.66 -11.93
CA LEU A 26 31.99 4.07 -11.97
C LEU A 26 31.45 3.64 -10.60
N LEU A 27 32.17 3.91 -9.51
CA LEU A 27 31.76 3.49 -8.15
C LEU A 27 31.04 4.59 -7.34
N PHE A 28 30.82 5.79 -7.90
CA PHE A 28 30.18 6.89 -7.16
C PHE A 28 28.68 7.07 -7.42
N PHE A 29 28.03 6.19 -8.20
CA PHE A 29 26.56 6.10 -8.25
C PHE A 29 26.01 5.14 -7.19
N SER A 30 26.63 5.14 -6.00
CA SER A 30 26.22 4.30 -4.88
C SER A 30 25.06 4.94 -4.12
N CYS A 31 23.88 4.34 -4.26
CA CYS A 31 22.67 4.43 -3.42
C CYS A 31 22.29 5.81 -2.86
N SER A 32 21.29 6.45 -3.49
CA SER A 32 20.38 7.32 -2.76
C SER A 32 19.58 6.46 -1.77
N ARG A 33 19.90 6.52 -0.48
CA ARG A 33 19.00 6.01 0.55
C ARG A 33 17.84 6.99 0.63
N THR A 34 16.68 6.59 0.12
CA THR A 34 15.43 7.32 0.36
C THR A 34 15.06 7.08 1.82
N GLU A 35 14.94 8.14 2.60
CA GLU A 35 14.37 8.04 3.95
C GLU A 35 12.95 7.45 3.84
N PRO A 36 12.53 6.60 4.79
CA PRO A 36 11.19 6.06 4.78
C PRO A 36 10.17 7.19 4.95
N GLU A 37 9.17 7.21 4.09
CA GLU A 37 8.08 8.17 4.19
C GLU A 37 7.16 7.81 5.36
N ILE A 38 6.89 8.80 6.22
CA ILE A 38 6.03 8.62 7.38
C ILE A 38 4.57 8.88 6.97
N GLY A 39 3.69 7.92 7.26
CA GLY A 39 2.25 8.06 7.14
C GLY A 39 1.54 7.86 8.47
N PHE A 40 0.36 8.46 8.63
CA PHE A 40 -0.45 8.34 9.84
C PHE A 40 -1.81 7.71 9.57
N TYR A 41 -2.28 6.91 10.51
CA TYR A 41 -3.63 6.36 10.52
C TYR A 41 -4.56 7.27 11.33
N TYR A 42 -5.73 7.59 10.76
CA TYR A 42 -6.81 8.28 11.42
C TYR A 42 -8.05 7.37 11.48
N TRP A 43 -8.38 6.88 12.68
CA TRP A 43 -9.35 5.80 12.87
C TRP A 43 -10.66 6.23 13.57
N LYS A 44 -11.16 7.44 13.23
CA LYS A 44 -12.44 7.97 13.73
C LYS A 44 -13.36 8.28 12.54
N SER A 45 -14.68 8.17 12.75
CA SER A 45 -15.69 8.45 11.71
C SER A 45 -15.95 9.95 11.47
N SER A 46 -15.42 10.84 12.31
CA SER A 46 -15.38 12.28 12.06
C SER A 46 -13.91 12.67 11.91
N PHE A 47 -13.49 13.05 10.71
CA PHE A 47 -12.17 13.63 10.47
C PHE A 47 -12.17 15.07 10.95
N ASP A 48 -11.47 15.29 12.06
CA ASP A 48 -11.39 16.55 12.77
C ASP A 48 -10.08 16.54 13.57
N LEU A 49 -9.04 17.10 12.96
CA LEU A 49 -7.71 17.16 13.58
C LEU A 49 -7.71 18.26 14.63
N THR A 50 -7.32 17.90 15.84
CA THR A 50 -6.96 18.88 16.86
C THR A 50 -5.72 19.66 16.44
N GLU A 51 -5.53 20.85 17.01
CA GLU A 51 -4.30 21.64 16.76
C GLU A 51 -3.03 20.85 17.09
N THR A 52 -3.06 20.00 18.12
CA THR A 52 -1.93 19.15 18.49
C THR A 52 -1.65 18.09 17.42
N GLU A 53 -2.68 17.42 16.90
CA GLU A 53 -2.55 16.44 15.83
C GLU A 53 -2.03 17.11 14.55
N GLN A 54 -2.59 18.26 14.15
CA GLN A 54 -2.13 19.01 12.98
C GLN A 54 -0.65 19.43 13.12
N ARG A 55 -0.24 20.00 14.26
CA ARG A 55 1.16 20.37 14.50
C ARG A 55 2.10 19.17 14.44
N ALA A 56 1.65 18.00 14.90
CA ALA A 56 2.45 16.77 14.80
C ALA A 56 2.64 16.34 13.34
N LEU A 57 1.58 16.38 12.52
CA LEU A 57 1.66 16.10 11.09
C LEU A 57 2.59 17.08 10.38
N ASP A 58 2.49 18.38 10.70
CA ASP A 58 3.34 19.42 10.11
C ASP A 58 4.81 19.23 10.49
N THR A 59 5.10 18.95 11.77
CA THR A 59 6.48 18.77 12.29
C THR A 59 7.17 17.56 11.69
N LEU A 60 6.40 16.49 11.43
CA LEU A 60 6.89 15.26 10.82
C LEU A 60 6.83 15.28 9.29
N GLU A 61 6.45 16.43 8.70
CA GLU A 61 6.31 16.65 7.27
C GLU A 61 5.45 15.58 6.56
N VAL A 62 4.42 15.08 7.26
CA VAL A 62 3.59 13.96 6.79
C VAL A 62 2.91 14.33 5.48
N LYS A 63 2.99 13.44 4.50
CA LYS A 63 2.29 13.58 3.22
C LYS A 63 1.17 12.57 3.05
N HIS A 64 1.22 11.45 3.77
CA HIS A 64 0.33 10.31 3.58
C HIS A 64 -0.58 10.09 4.79
N LEU A 65 -1.90 10.12 4.58
CA LEU A 65 -2.90 9.84 5.61
C LEU A 65 -3.75 8.63 5.22
N TYR A 66 -3.72 7.61 6.07
CA TYR A 66 -4.60 6.45 6.02
C TYR A 66 -5.85 6.77 6.84
N ILE A 67 -6.99 7.02 6.20
CA ILE A 67 -8.20 7.49 6.89
C ILE A 67 -9.25 6.39 6.83
N LYS A 68 -9.78 5.97 7.97
CA LYS A 68 -10.89 5.02 8.00
C LYS A 68 -12.15 5.64 7.39
N PHE A 69 -12.58 5.10 6.27
CA PHE A 69 -13.75 5.58 5.55
C PHE A 69 -15.04 5.02 6.12
N PHE A 70 -15.07 3.73 6.42
CA PHE A 70 -16.20 3.06 7.05
C PHE A 70 -15.79 1.66 7.52
N ASP A 71 -16.65 1.08 8.33
CA ASP A 71 -16.58 -0.31 8.74
C ASP A 71 -17.53 -1.16 7.87
N VAL A 72 -17.19 -2.41 7.60
CA VAL A 72 -18.05 -3.41 6.97
C VAL A 72 -18.22 -4.54 7.96
N ASP A 73 -19.47 -4.81 8.32
CA ASP A 73 -19.75 -5.79 9.34
C ASP A 73 -21.12 -6.44 9.15
N THR A 74 -21.23 -7.66 9.67
CA THR A 74 -22.45 -8.45 9.69
C THR A 74 -22.97 -8.56 11.12
N GLU A 75 -24.10 -7.94 11.42
CA GLU A 75 -24.78 -8.04 12.72
C GLU A 75 -26.02 -8.94 12.64
N GLY A 76 -26.20 -9.80 13.64
CA GLY A 76 -27.46 -10.54 13.84
C GLY A 76 -27.86 -11.50 12.70
N GLY A 77 -26.92 -11.94 11.86
CA GLY A 77 -27.21 -12.81 10.71
C GLY A 77 -27.77 -12.08 9.48
N ALA A 78 -27.79 -10.74 9.49
CA ALA A 78 -28.15 -9.92 8.33
C ALA A 78 -27.05 -9.93 7.25
N ALA A 79 -27.33 -9.34 6.09
CA ALA A 79 -26.29 -9.08 5.09
C ALA A 79 -25.26 -8.06 5.63
N ALA A 80 -24.00 -8.20 5.23
CA ALA A 80 -22.96 -7.25 5.61
C ALA A 80 -23.24 -5.88 5.00
N MET A 81 -23.00 -4.83 5.77
CA MET A 81 -23.28 -3.46 5.33
C MET A 81 -22.20 -2.48 5.81
N PRO A 82 -21.98 -1.39 5.07
CA PRO A 82 -21.18 -0.28 5.53
C PRO A 82 -21.76 0.37 6.80
N LYS A 83 -20.90 0.73 7.75
CA LYS A 83 -21.24 1.39 9.02
C LYS A 83 -20.28 2.53 9.30
N ALA A 84 -20.74 3.49 10.10
CA ALA A 84 -19.94 4.62 10.58
C ALA A 84 -19.13 5.35 9.49
N PRO A 85 -19.78 5.83 8.40
CA PRO A 85 -19.07 6.49 7.30
C PRO A 85 -18.37 7.77 7.74
N ILE A 86 -17.26 8.06 7.08
CA ILE A 86 -16.43 9.22 7.34
C ILE A 86 -17.16 10.53 7.04
N ARG A 87 -17.02 11.45 7.99
CA ARG A 87 -17.44 12.85 7.86
C ARG A 87 -16.22 13.75 8.01
N PHE A 88 -15.93 14.54 6.99
CA PHE A 88 -14.92 15.59 7.08
C PHE A 88 -15.53 16.83 7.73
N ALA A 89 -15.20 17.11 8.99
CA ALA A 89 -15.84 18.18 9.77
C ALA A 89 -15.59 19.57 9.17
N HIS A 90 -14.39 19.78 8.65
CA HIS A 90 -13.91 21.06 8.11
C HIS A 90 -13.53 20.97 6.62
N GLY A 91 -14.05 19.96 5.91
CA GLY A 91 -13.64 19.64 4.54
C GLY A 91 -12.47 18.66 4.48
N VAL A 92 -12.17 18.18 3.27
CA VAL A 92 -11.04 17.28 3.01
C VAL A 92 -9.74 18.04 3.30
N PRO A 93 -8.79 17.46 4.06
CA PRO A 93 -7.54 18.14 4.35
C PRO A 93 -6.70 18.30 3.08
N GLU A 94 -6.22 19.52 2.82
CA GLU A 94 -5.35 19.82 1.69
C GLU A 94 -3.89 19.45 1.99
N GLY A 95 -3.10 19.20 0.95
CA GLY A 95 -1.67 18.92 1.09
C GLY A 95 -1.31 17.49 1.51
N TYR A 96 -2.32 16.62 1.69
CA TYR A 96 -2.15 15.21 2.01
C TYR A 96 -2.65 14.31 0.87
N ARG A 97 -1.90 13.25 0.60
CA ARG A 97 -2.40 12.08 -0.11
C ARG A 97 -3.24 11.26 0.86
N ILE A 98 -4.52 11.07 0.53
CA ILE A 98 -5.46 10.31 1.34
C ILE A 98 -5.58 8.90 0.78
N VAL A 99 -5.33 7.90 1.63
CA VAL A 99 -5.62 6.48 1.38
C VAL A 99 -6.86 6.10 2.18
N PRO A 100 -8.01 5.87 1.54
CA PRO A 100 -9.19 5.36 2.21
C PRO A 100 -8.94 3.96 2.76
N CYS A 101 -9.18 3.77 4.05
CA CYS A 101 -9.14 2.47 4.71
C CYS A 101 -10.56 1.96 4.93
N ILE A 102 -10.83 0.74 4.48
CA ILE A 102 -12.08 0.03 4.69
C ILE A 102 -11.80 -1.06 5.72
N PHE A 103 -12.34 -0.90 6.92
CA PHE A 103 -12.24 -1.93 7.95
C PHE A 103 -13.33 -2.98 7.71
N ILE A 104 -12.95 -4.25 7.60
CA ILE A 104 -13.87 -5.36 7.39
C ILE A 104 -13.69 -6.36 8.52
N THR A 105 -14.76 -6.65 9.24
CA THR A 105 -14.70 -7.65 10.30
C THR A 105 -14.53 -9.04 9.70
N ASN A 106 -13.72 -9.90 10.32
CA ASN A 106 -13.52 -11.27 9.84
C ASN A 106 -14.85 -12.05 9.74
N ARG A 107 -15.80 -11.77 10.65
CA ARG A 107 -17.13 -12.40 10.67
C ARG A 107 -17.94 -12.14 9.40
N THR A 108 -17.69 -11.05 8.68
CA THR A 108 -18.33 -10.78 7.38
C THR A 108 -18.09 -11.92 6.38
N PHE A 109 -16.95 -12.60 6.48
CA PHE A 109 -16.56 -13.69 5.59
C PHE A 109 -16.82 -15.10 6.19
N GLN A 110 -17.41 -15.19 7.38
CA GLN A 110 -17.79 -16.48 7.99
C GLN A 110 -19.19 -16.95 7.54
N GLY A 111 -20.01 -16.04 7.00
CA GLY A 111 -21.37 -16.33 6.53
C GLY A 111 -21.44 -16.87 5.10
N LYS A 112 -22.67 -17.01 4.59
CA LYS A 112 -22.96 -17.44 3.20
C LYS A 112 -23.02 -16.30 2.19
N GLN A 113 -22.50 -15.13 2.54
CA GLN A 113 -22.56 -13.98 1.66
C GLN A 113 -21.67 -14.21 0.44
N ASP A 114 -22.16 -13.85 -0.74
CA ASP A 114 -21.36 -13.89 -1.95
C ASP A 114 -20.28 -12.78 -1.90
N PRO A 115 -18.98 -13.13 -1.92
CA PRO A 115 -17.91 -12.13 -1.82
C PRO A 115 -17.87 -11.16 -3.00
N GLY A 116 -18.31 -11.60 -4.18
CA GLY A 116 -18.35 -10.77 -5.38
C GLY A 116 -19.43 -9.68 -5.28
N ALA A 117 -20.63 -10.05 -4.88
CA ALA A 117 -21.73 -9.12 -4.62
C ALA A 117 -21.39 -8.15 -3.48
N LEU A 118 -20.73 -8.62 -2.42
CA LEU A 118 -20.22 -7.73 -1.37
C LEU A 118 -19.22 -6.73 -1.95
N ALA A 119 -18.27 -7.17 -2.77
CA ALA A 119 -17.28 -6.29 -3.37
C ALA A 119 -17.92 -5.19 -4.22
N GLU A 120 -18.94 -5.51 -5.02
CA GLU A 120 -19.71 -4.51 -5.78
C GLU A 120 -20.38 -3.49 -4.86
N GLN A 121 -21.09 -3.97 -3.83
CA GLN A 121 -21.75 -3.09 -2.86
C GLN A 121 -20.77 -2.14 -2.16
N ILE A 122 -19.63 -2.67 -1.69
CA ILE A 122 -18.62 -1.89 -0.98
C ILE A 122 -17.93 -0.91 -1.92
N TRP A 123 -17.63 -1.33 -3.15
CA TRP A 123 -17.03 -0.44 -4.15
C TRP A 123 -17.97 0.71 -4.51
N ASP A 124 -19.24 0.44 -4.77
CA ASP A 124 -20.23 1.48 -5.06
C ASP A 124 -20.38 2.47 -3.91
N TYR A 125 -20.36 1.98 -2.67
CA TYR A 125 -20.42 2.85 -1.49
C TYR A 125 -19.17 3.73 -1.35
N LEU A 126 -18.00 3.16 -1.60
CA LEU A 126 -16.72 3.87 -1.61
C LEU A 126 -16.73 4.99 -2.68
N GLN A 127 -17.23 4.70 -3.89
CA GLN A 127 -17.33 5.71 -4.95
C GLN A 127 -18.35 6.81 -4.65
N GLN A 128 -19.43 6.52 -3.92
CA GLN A 128 -20.34 7.54 -3.42
C GLN A 128 -19.64 8.51 -2.46
N ILE A 129 -18.83 7.99 -1.54
CA ILE A 129 -18.04 8.82 -0.61
C ILE A 129 -17.02 9.66 -1.39
N ASN A 130 -16.29 9.05 -2.32
CA ASN A 130 -15.32 9.76 -3.16
C ASN A 130 -15.98 10.90 -3.94
N THR A 131 -17.09 10.62 -4.62
CA THR A 131 -17.86 11.60 -5.38
C THR A 131 -18.35 12.75 -4.49
N ARG A 132 -18.87 12.42 -3.30
CA ARG A 132 -19.36 13.40 -2.33
C ARG A 132 -18.28 14.39 -1.89
N TYR A 133 -17.06 13.92 -1.71
CA TYR A 133 -15.94 14.74 -1.23
C TYR A 133 -14.97 15.17 -2.33
N GLY A 134 -15.26 14.87 -3.61
CA GLY A 134 -14.41 15.21 -4.73
C GLY A 134 -13.04 14.52 -4.71
N LEU A 135 -12.96 13.32 -4.14
CA LEU A 135 -11.71 12.57 -3.98
C LEU A 135 -11.42 11.70 -5.20
N GLN A 136 -10.15 11.58 -5.54
CA GLN A 136 -9.63 10.62 -6.52
C GLN A 136 -8.42 9.87 -5.92
N PRO A 137 -8.66 8.95 -4.97
CA PRO A 137 -7.59 8.19 -4.34
C PRO A 137 -6.85 7.35 -5.37
N ASP A 138 -5.52 7.32 -5.25
CA ASP A 138 -4.64 6.47 -6.06
C ASP A 138 -4.28 5.15 -5.34
N GLU A 139 -4.78 4.97 -4.12
CA GLU A 139 -4.68 3.74 -3.33
C GLU A 139 -5.92 3.58 -2.45
N TYR A 140 -6.38 2.34 -2.29
CA TYR A 140 -7.39 1.93 -1.31
C TYR A 140 -6.84 0.81 -0.44
N GLN A 141 -7.00 0.93 0.88
CA GLN A 141 -6.56 -0.09 1.81
C GLN A 141 -7.73 -0.87 2.39
N PHE A 142 -7.64 -2.19 2.37
CA PHE A 142 -8.61 -3.07 3.02
C PHE A 142 -7.99 -3.70 4.26
N ASP A 143 -8.56 -3.38 5.42
CA ASP A 143 -8.13 -3.90 6.71
C ASP A 143 -9.06 -5.03 7.13
N CYS A 144 -8.57 -6.27 7.06
CA CYS A 144 -9.33 -7.45 7.46
C CYS A 144 -8.39 -8.45 8.14
N ASP A 145 -8.72 -8.85 9.35
CA ASP A 145 -8.01 -9.92 10.06
C ASP A 145 -8.54 -11.30 9.63
N TRP A 146 -8.27 -11.68 8.37
CA TRP A 146 -8.76 -12.95 7.83
C TRP A 146 -8.09 -14.15 8.50
N SER A 147 -8.84 -15.24 8.63
CA SER A 147 -8.37 -16.53 9.14
C SER A 147 -8.24 -17.55 7.99
N PRO A 148 -7.61 -18.72 8.20
CA PRO A 148 -7.59 -19.78 7.20
C PRO A 148 -8.98 -20.17 6.68
N SER A 149 -9.99 -20.13 7.55
CA SER A 149 -11.39 -20.44 7.21
C SER A 149 -12.10 -19.36 6.38
N THR A 150 -11.71 -18.09 6.48
CA THR A 150 -12.34 -16.98 5.74
C THR A 150 -11.50 -16.49 4.56
N ARG A 151 -10.24 -16.93 4.48
CA ARG A 151 -9.25 -16.60 3.44
C ARG A 151 -9.84 -16.63 2.03
N GLN A 152 -10.48 -17.73 1.65
CA GLN A 152 -10.99 -17.90 0.28
C GLN A 152 -12.03 -16.83 -0.07
N ALA A 153 -12.96 -16.55 0.86
CA ALA A 153 -13.99 -15.55 0.64
C ALA A 153 -13.41 -14.14 0.59
N TYR A 154 -12.49 -13.80 1.51
CA TYR A 154 -11.82 -12.50 1.51
C TYR A 154 -10.99 -12.27 0.23
N PHE A 155 -10.27 -13.29 -0.24
CA PHE A 155 -9.44 -13.15 -1.45
C PHE A 155 -10.31 -13.00 -2.71
N ALA A 156 -11.43 -13.73 -2.79
CA ALA A 156 -12.40 -13.55 -3.87
C ALA A 156 -13.02 -12.14 -3.87
N PHE A 157 -13.27 -11.58 -2.69
CA PHE A 157 -13.68 -10.17 -2.53
C PHE A 157 -12.60 -9.23 -3.09
N LEU A 158 -11.34 -9.37 -2.68
CA LEU A 158 -10.23 -8.53 -3.16
C LEU A 158 -10.02 -8.63 -4.68
N GLU A 159 -10.09 -9.83 -5.26
CA GLU A 159 -10.03 -10.02 -6.71
C GLU A 159 -11.17 -9.31 -7.45
N ARG A 160 -12.38 -9.28 -6.86
CA ARG A 160 -13.49 -8.54 -7.44
C ARG A 160 -13.27 -7.04 -7.33
N ILE A 161 -12.80 -6.52 -6.19
CA ILE A 161 -12.40 -5.11 -6.05
C ILE A 161 -11.34 -4.74 -7.10
N ASN A 162 -10.28 -5.54 -7.27
CA ASN A 162 -9.23 -5.31 -8.28
C ASN A 162 -9.80 -5.16 -9.70
N ARG A 163 -10.85 -5.91 -10.04
CA ARG A 163 -11.52 -5.83 -11.35
C ARG A 163 -12.44 -4.62 -11.51
N LEU A 164 -13.04 -4.16 -10.41
CA LEU A 164 -13.93 -2.98 -10.40
C LEU A 164 -13.13 -1.68 -10.38
N ASN A 165 -11.97 -1.72 -9.74
CA ASN A 165 -11.05 -0.61 -9.65
C ASN A 165 -10.49 -0.22 -11.03
N SER A 166 -10.44 1.09 -11.29
CA SER A 166 -10.03 1.68 -12.57
C SER A 166 -8.60 2.26 -12.52
N GLY A 167 -7.70 1.62 -11.78
CA GLY A 167 -6.26 1.91 -11.82
C GLY A 167 -5.63 2.42 -10.52
N ALA A 168 -6.38 2.57 -9.43
CA ALA A 168 -5.78 2.80 -8.12
C ALA A 168 -5.07 1.54 -7.61
N SER A 169 -4.07 1.69 -6.75
CA SER A 169 -3.47 0.53 -6.08
C SER A 169 -4.40 -0.01 -4.99
N ILE A 170 -4.35 -1.31 -4.72
CA ILE A 170 -5.04 -1.93 -3.60
C ILE A 170 -4.01 -2.45 -2.61
N SER A 171 -4.11 -1.99 -1.37
CA SER A 171 -3.29 -2.46 -0.26
C SER A 171 -4.13 -3.16 0.79
N VAL A 172 -3.47 -3.98 1.60
CA VAL A 172 -4.09 -4.69 2.72
C VAL A 172 -3.26 -4.55 3.97
N THR A 173 -3.89 -4.62 5.13
CA THR A 173 -3.17 -4.82 6.39
C THR A 173 -2.83 -6.30 6.54
N ILE A 174 -1.69 -6.61 7.17
CA ILE A 174 -1.23 -7.98 7.41
C ILE A 174 -0.82 -8.11 8.88
N ARG A 175 -1.39 -9.08 9.59
CA ARG A 175 -0.97 -9.44 10.95
C ARG A 175 0.34 -10.22 10.95
N LEU A 176 1.08 -10.16 12.05
CA LEU A 176 2.34 -10.90 12.19
C LEU A 176 2.18 -12.41 11.97
N HIS A 177 1.10 -13.01 12.46
CA HIS A 177 0.84 -14.45 12.25
C HIS A 177 0.53 -14.77 10.77
N GLN A 178 -0.22 -13.91 10.07
CA GLN A 178 -0.48 -14.05 8.63
C GLN A 178 0.80 -13.94 7.81
N TYR A 179 1.71 -13.04 8.21
CA TYR A 179 3.04 -12.91 7.61
C TYR A 179 3.94 -14.12 7.90
N ARG A 180 3.85 -14.68 9.12
CA ARG A 180 4.66 -15.83 9.56
C ARG A 180 4.24 -17.15 8.93
N TYR A 181 2.94 -17.36 8.68
CA TYR A 181 2.40 -18.64 8.20
C TYR A 181 1.65 -18.53 6.85
N PRO A 182 2.31 -18.02 5.79
CA PRO A 182 1.66 -17.77 4.50
C PRO A 182 1.13 -19.04 3.83
N ASP A 183 1.68 -20.22 4.14
CA ASP A 183 1.16 -21.50 3.63
C ASP A 183 -0.25 -21.83 4.18
N GLN A 184 -0.59 -21.28 5.35
CA GLN A 184 -1.89 -21.50 6.00
C GLN A 184 -2.87 -20.35 5.71
N THR A 185 -2.39 -19.11 5.83
CA THR A 185 -3.20 -17.90 5.70
C THR A 185 -3.25 -17.36 4.27
N GLY A 186 -2.36 -17.82 3.39
CA GLY A 186 -2.25 -17.38 2.00
C GLY A 186 -1.66 -15.98 1.85
N VAL A 187 -1.32 -15.64 0.61
CA VAL A 187 -0.91 -14.29 0.20
C VAL A 187 -2.10 -13.60 -0.47
N PRO A 188 -2.61 -12.48 0.08
CA PRO A 188 -3.76 -11.79 -0.47
C PRO A 188 -3.46 -11.21 -1.86
N PRO A 189 -4.42 -11.22 -2.80
CA PRO A 189 -4.26 -10.64 -4.13
C PRO A 189 -4.38 -9.11 -4.05
N ALA A 190 -3.32 -8.46 -3.58
CA ALA A 190 -3.20 -7.01 -3.44
C ALA A 190 -1.81 -6.55 -3.91
N ASP A 191 -1.66 -5.27 -4.26
CA ASP A 191 -0.38 -4.72 -4.74
C ASP A 191 0.62 -4.50 -3.59
N LYS A 192 0.10 -4.20 -2.39
CA LYS A 192 0.91 -3.88 -1.21
C LYS A 192 0.33 -4.50 0.06
N GLY A 193 1.21 -4.90 0.98
CA GLY A 193 0.86 -5.33 2.32
C GLY A 193 1.48 -4.42 3.37
N THR A 194 0.67 -3.86 4.26
CA THR A 194 1.13 -3.12 5.45
C THR A 194 1.19 -4.07 6.63
N LEU A 195 2.39 -4.45 7.05
CA LEU A 195 2.57 -5.27 8.24
C LEU A 195 2.17 -4.46 9.49
N MET A 196 1.12 -4.91 10.17
CA MET A 196 0.70 -4.37 11.45
C MET A 196 1.62 -4.89 12.54
N TYR A 197 2.63 -4.09 12.87
CA TYR A 197 3.58 -4.38 13.94
C TYR A 197 3.26 -3.57 15.20
N TYR A 198 2.20 -3.99 15.90
CA TYR A 198 1.81 -3.50 17.22
C TYR A 198 1.03 -4.61 17.93
N ASN A 199 1.16 -4.72 19.25
CA ASN A 199 0.75 -5.86 20.11
C ASN A 199 1.80 -6.98 20.26
N MET A 200 3.00 -6.62 20.75
CA MET A 200 3.84 -7.58 21.49
C MET A 200 3.36 -7.59 22.96
N GLY A 201 2.18 -8.16 23.20
CA GLY A 201 1.95 -8.88 24.46
C GLY A 201 2.83 -10.13 24.47
N ASP A 202 3.11 -10.69 25.65
CA ASP A 202 4.11 -11.76 25.84
C ASP A 202 4.12 -12.80 24.71
N ILE A 203 5.29 -13.00 24.11
CA ILE A 203 5.55 -13.89 22.97
C ILE A 203 5.33 -15.38 23.35
N GLU A 204 4.92 -15.65 24.59
CA GLU A 204 4.75 -16.99 25.17
C GLU A 204 3.31 -17.52 25.16
N ASP A 205 2.30 -16.70 24.82
CA ASP A 205 0.91 -17.16 24.88
C ASP A 205 0.42 -17.78 23.56
N VAL A 206 0.37 -19.11 23.52
CA VAL A 206 0.02 -19.94 22.34
C VAL A 206 -1.50 -20.00 22.08
N GLN A 207 -2.30 -19.11 22.68
CA GLN A 207 -3.77 -19.13 22.53
C GLN A 207 -4.34 -18.03 21.61
N GLU A 208 -3.52 -17.23 20.95
CA GLU A 208 -3.98 -16.30 19.91
C GLU A 208 -3.51 -16.70 18.50
N SER A 209 -3.80 -17.95 18.11
CA SER A 209 -3.68 -18.45 16.73
C SER A 209 -4.89 -19.26 16.31
#